data_AF-A0A3D4UQY7-F1
#
_entry.id   AF-A0A3D4UQY7-F1
#
_cell.length_a   1.000
_cell.length_b   1.000
_cell.length_c   1.000
_cell.angle_alpha   90.00
_cell.angle_beta   90.00
_cell.angle_gamma   90.00
#
_symmetry.space_group_name_H-M   'P 1'
#
loop_
_entity.id
_entity.type
_entity.pdbx_description
1 polymer ?
#
loop_
_entity_poly.entity_id
_entity_poly.type
_entity_poly.pdbx_seq_one_letter_code
_entity_poly.pdbx_strand_id
1 'polypeptide(L)'
;MLVCWSVIFTGNLSGRGASDDLLYHWVAINQFAQEWPTPDLGDYASATAPGYHLLLAPLVRSGLDHTGTQLVASIWTLALLGLLCWVVSRSWGLASAVLMLPLLASMYVIYPGIWLLPDNAGWFFVLGVLLLALRPRTGWGVWALAGVLLLALVWVRQVHIWAAGVIWLAAWLGDQSQTPSDLRTFFTDPVR
;
A
#
# COMPACT_ATOMS: atom_id res chain seq x y z
N MET A 1 2.97 -2.51 -15.34
CA MET A 1 1.54 -2.72 -15.63
C MET A 1 1.28 -3.54 -16.87
N LEU A 2 1.99 -3.30 -17.99
CA LEU A 2 1.81 -4.11 -19.20
C LEU A 2 1.87 -5.62 -18.91
N VAL A 3 2.85 -6.07 -18.13
CA VAL A 3 2.93 -7.48 -17.69
C VAL A 3 1.67 -7.92 -16.94
N CYS A 4 1.24 -7.15 -15.93
CA CYS A 4 0.06 -7.49 -15.13
C CYS A 4 -1.21 -7.57 -15.98
N TRP A 5 -1.46 -6.54 -16.80
CA TRP A 5 -2.65 -6.46 -17.65
C TRP A 5 -2.64 -7.53 -18.74
N SER A 6 -1.49 -7.85 -19.34
CA SER A 6 -1.39 -8.97 -20.26
C SER A 6 -1.81 -10.28 -19.60
N VAL A 7 -1.40 -10.53 -18.35
CA VAL A 7 -1.83 -11.74 -17.62
C VAL A 7 -3.33 -11.70 -17.30
N ILE A 8 -3.87 -10.56 -16.85
CA ILE A 8 -5.30 -10.37 -16.60
C ILE A 8 -6.12 -10.68 -17.87
N PHE A 9 -5.76 -10.10 -19.02
CA PHE A 9 -6.48 -10.31 -20.28
C PHE A 9 -6.39 -11.73 -20.83
N THR A 10 -5.37 -12.50 -20.43
CA THR A 10 -5.30 -13.93 -20.79
C THR A 10 -6.22 -14.81 -19.95
N GLY A 11 -6.82 -14.28 -18.87
CA GLY A 11 -7.64 -15.06 -17.95
C GLY A 11 -6.85 -16.14 -17.22
N ASN A 12 -5.56 -15.90 -16.95
CA ASN A 12 -4.71 -16.88 -16.28
C ASN A 12 -5.09 -17.02 -14.79
N LEU A 13 -5.68 -18.17 -14.45
CA LEU A 13 -6.13 -18.52 -13.10
C LEU A 13 -5.21 -19.56 -12.43
N SER A 14 -3.93 -19.60 -12.81
CA SER A 14 -2.97 -20.55 -12.24
C SER A 14 -2.03 -19.93 -11.20
N GLY A 15 -1.52 -20.78 -10.31
CA GLY A 15 -0.54 -20.39 -9.29
C GLY A 15 -1.14 -19.89 -7.99
N ARG A 16 -0.27 -19.69 -6.99
CA ARG A 16 -0.67 -19.39 -5.62
C ARG A 16 -1.53 -18.11 -5.51
N GLY A 17 -1.16 -17.06 -6.24
CA GLY A 17 -1.91 -15.80 -6.23
C GLY A 17 -3.33 -15.95 -6.77
N ALA A 18 -3.50 -16.72 -7.85
CA ALA A 18 -4.83 -17.03 -8.40
C ALA A 18 -5.67 -17.89 -7.44
N SER A 19 -5.04 -18.86 -6.75
CA SER A 19 -5.76 -19.66 -5.74
C SER A 19 -6.24 -18.80 -4.58
N ASP A 20 -5.42 -17.87 -4.08
CA ASP A 20 -5.77 -16.98 -2.97
C ASP A 20 -6.89 -16.00 -3.37
N ASP A 21 -6.82 -15.47 -4.60
CA ASP A 21 -7.87 -14.66 -5.21
C ASP A 21 -9.21 -15.42 -5.28
N LEU A 22 -9.23 -16.57 -5.93
CA LEU A 22 -10.48 -17.28 -6.22
C LEU A 22 -11.11 -17.94 -4.99
N LEU A 23 -10.31 -18.40 -4.03
CA LEU A 23 -10.81 -19.12 -2.86
C LEU A 23 -11.20 -18.19 -1.70
N TYR A 24 -10.60 -17.00 -1.62
CA TYR A 24 -10.81 -16.09 -0.48
C TYR A 24 -11.27 -14.71 -0.92
N HIS A 25 -10.46 -13.99 -1.70
CA HIS A 25 -10.71 -12.57 -1.95
C HIS A 25 -11.92 -12.33 -2.86
N TRP A 26 -12.03 -13.03 -3.98
CA TRP A 26 -13.18 -12.95 -4.86
C TRP A 26 -14.47 -13.40 -4.17
N VAL A 27 -14.40 -14.46 -3.36
CA VAL A 27 -15.55 -14.96 -2.58
C VAL A 27 -16.04 -13.89 -1.60
N ALA A 28 -15.14 -13.31 -0.81
CA ALA A 28 -15.47 -12.24 0.14
C ALA A 28 -16.01 -10.97 -0.56
N ILE A 29 -15.44 -10.57 -1.71
CA ILE A 29 -15.95 -9.42 -2.49
C ILE A 29 -17.38 -9.68 -2.97
N ASN A 30 -17.68 -10.88 -3.47
CA ASN A 30 -19.02 -11.24 -3.92
C ASN A 30 -20.01 -11.30 -2.76
N GLN A 31 -19.61 -11.86 -1.62
CA GLN A 31 -20.43 -11.87 -0.40
C GLN A 31 -20.81 -10.43 -0.02
N PHE A 32 -19.82 -9.53 0.10
CA PHE A 32 -20.08 -8.12 0.44
C PHE A 32 -20.91 -7.39 -0.61
N ALA A 33 -20.77 -7.73 -1.90
CA ALA A 33 -21.58 -7.16 -2.97
C ALA A 33 -23.06 -7.56 -2.85
N GLN A 34 -23.34 -8.80 -2.44
CA GLN A 34 -24.68 -9.32 -2.20
C GLN A 34 -25.34 -8.71 -0.97
N GLU A 35 -24.59 -8.57 0.12
CA GLU A 35 -25.07 -8.05 1.41
C GLU A 35 -25.16 -6.51 1.48
N TRP A 36 -24.71 -5.81 0.43
CA TRP A 36 -24.75 -4.35 0.37
C TRP A 36 -26.19 -3.80 0.54
N PRO A 37 -26.40 -2.75 1.36
CA PRO A 37 -25.40 -1.84 1.94
C PRO A 37 -24.87 -2.21 3.34
N THR A 38 -25.23 -3.37 3.88
CA THR A 38 -24.85 -3.77 5.25
C THR A 38 -24.15 -5.14 5.27
N PRO A 39 -22.92 -5.26 4.74
CA PRO A 39 -22.16 -6.52 4.78
C PRO A 39 -21.82 -6.97 6.20
N ASP A 40 -21.77 -8.29 6.42
CA ASP A 40 -21.27 -8.88 7.65
C ASP A 40 -19.74 -8.86 7.66
N LEU A 41 -19.14 -8.09 8.57
CA LEU A 41 -17.68 -7.96 8.69
C LEU A 41 -17.08 -8.94 9.71
N GLY A 42 -17.91 -9.75 10.37
CA GLY A 42 -17.50 -10.72 11.38
C GLY A 42 -17.28 -12.12 10.83
N ASP A 43 -18.07 -12.54 9.84
CA ASP A 43 -18.05 -13.89 9.26
C ASP A 43 -17.98 -13.85 7.72
N TYR A 44 -16.76 -13.88 7.19
CA TYR A 44 -16.51 -13.91 5.75
C TYR A 44 -15.24 -14.70 5.40
N ALA A 45 -15.17 -15.15 4.15
CA ALA A 45 -14.14 -16.08 3.66
C ALA A 45 -12.76 -15.42 3.41
N SER A 46 -12.21 -14.65 4.36
CA SER A 46 -10.84 -14.15 4.26
C SER A 46 -10.21 -13.90 5.63
N ALA A 47 -8.91 -14.18 5.75
CA ALA A 47 -8.13 -13.88 6.95
C ALA A 47 -7.60 -12.44 7.00
N THR A 48 -7.79 -11.65 5.94
CA THR A 48 -7.36 -10.23 5.91
C THR A 48 -8.50 -9.32 6.32
N ALA A 49 -8.18 -8.13 6.85
CA ALA A 49 -9.15 -7.09 7.18
C ALA A 49 -10.09 -6.76 6.00
N PRO A 50 -11.34 -6.32 6.27
CA PRO A 50 -12.40 -6.29 5.26
C PRO A 50 -12.29 -5.10 4.30
N GLY A 51 -11.44 -4.11 4.58
CA GLY A 51 -11.43 -2.85 3.86
C GLY A 51 -11.12 -3.00 2.38
N TYR A 52 -10.22 -3.89 2.00
CA TYR A 52 -9.94 -4.16 0.59
C TYR A 52 -11.18 -4.71 -0.15
N HIS A 53 -11.87 -5.68 0.44
CA HIS A 53 -13.03 -6.30 -0.17
C HIS A 53 -14.22 -5.33 -0.23
N LEU A 54 -14.44 -4.55 0.83
CA LEU A 54 -15.49 -3.52 0.88
C LEU A 54 -15.30 -2.43 -0.17
N LEU A 55 -14.06 -2.05 -0.49
CA LEU A 55 -13.78 -1.07 -1.54
C LEU A 55 -14.13 -1.60 -2.93
N LEU A 56 -14.03 -2.91 -3.16
CA LEU A 56 -14.29 -3.53 -4.46
C LEU A 56 -15.73 -4.03 -4.62
N ALA A 57 -16.41 -4.37 -3.52
CA ALA A 57 -17.77 -4.92 -3.54
C ALA A 57 -18.80 -4.05 -4.29
N PRO A 58 -18.82 -2.70 -4.19
CA PRO A 58 -19.72 -1.87 -4.97
C PRO A 58 -19.52 -2.01 -6.49
N LEU A 59 -18.29 -2.27 -6.94
CA LEU A 59 -17.97 -2.45 -8.35
C LEU A 59 -18.58 -3.76 -8.87
N VAL A 60 -18.41 -4.84 -8.13
CA VAL A 60 -19.03 -6.13 -8.45
C VAL A 60 -20.54 -6.03 -8.41
N ARG A 61 -21.10 -5.34 -7.40
CA ARG A 61 -22.55 -5.07 -7.33
C ARG A 61 -23.06 -4.29 -8.54
N SER A 62 -22.25 -3.38 -9.09
CA SER A 62 -22.59 -2.62 -10.30
C SER A 62 -22.51 -3.44 -11.61
N GLY A 63 -22.11 -4.71 -11.52
CA GLY A 63 -22.01 -5.64 -12.65
C GLY A 63 -20.60 -5.84 -13.20
N LEU A 64 -19.57 -5.34 -12.51
CA LEU A 64 -18.18 -5.58 -12.92
C LEU A 64 -17.80 -7.05 -12.67
N ASP A 65 -17.25 -7.70 -13.68
CA ASP A 65 -16.79 -9.09 -13.58
C ASP A 65 -15.43 -9.20 -12.88
N HIS A 66 -14.92 -10.43 -12.73
CA HIS A 66 -13.64 -10.68 -12.07
C HIS A 66 -12.49 -9.95 -12.76
N THR A 67 -12.41 -10.05 -14.09
CA THR A 67 -11.38 -9.39 -14.92
C THR A 67 -11.42 -7.87 -14.76
N GLY A 68 -12.60 -7.25 -14.85
CA GLY A 68 -12.77 -5.82 -14.64
C GLY A 68 -12.37 -5.40 -13.22
N THR A 69 -12.71 -6.21 -12.22
CA THR A 69 -12.33 -5.96 -10.83
C THR A 69 -10.82 -6.06 -10.64
N GLN A 70 -10.15 -7.01 -11.28
CA GLN A 70 -8.68 -7.11 -11.30
C GLN A 70 -8.01 -5.87 -11.90
N LEU A 71 -8.55 -5.35 -13.01
CA LEU A 71 -8.04 -4.12 -13.62
C LEU A 71 -8.16 -2.93 -12.67
N VAL A 72 -9.29 -2.77 -11.99
CA VAL A 72 -9.46 -1.69 -10.99
C VAL A 72 -8.52 -1.89 -9.80
N ALA A 73 -8.42 -3.11 -9.27
CA ALA A 73 -7.52 -3.42 -8.17
C ALA A 73 -6.05 -3.14 -8.52
N SER A 74 -5.64 -3.34 -9.78
CA SER A 74 -4.27 -3.08 -10.24
C SER A 74 -3.82 -1.62 -10.08
N ILE A 75 -4.76 -0.67 -9.91
CA ILE A 75 -4.48 0.74 -9.62
C ILE A 75 -3.65 0.90 -8.34
N TRP A 76 -3.81 0.03 -7.34
CA TRP A 76 -2.97 0.07 -6.14
C TRP A 76 -1.49 -0.17 -6.44
N THR A 77 -1.19 -1.01 -7.43
CA THR A 77 0.18 -1.26 -7.87
C THR A 77 0.74 -0.04 -8.61
N LEU A 78 -0.09 0.60 -9.44
CA LEU A 78 0.28 1.87 -10.09
C LEU A 78 0.55 2.97 -9.06
N ALA A 79 -0.31 3.10 -8.05
CA ALA A 79 -0.18 4.08 -6.99
C ALA A 79 1.10 3.86 -6.17
N LEU A 80 1.37 2.61 -5.75
CA LEU A 80 2.59 2.24 -5.03
C LEU A 80 3.85 2.55 -5.84
N LEU A 81 3.93 2.04 -7.07
CA LEU A 81 5.11 2.22 -7.92
C LEU A 81 5.29 3.68 -8.36
N GLY A 82 4.19 4.38 -8.65
CA GLY A 82 4.19 5.78 -9.02
C GLY A 82 4.67 6.68 -7.89
N LEU A 83 4.15 6.47 -6.67
CA LEU A 83 4.58 7.21 -5.48
C LEU A 83 6.06 6.96 -5.18
N LEU A 84 6.51 5.70 -5.20
CA LEU A 84 7.91 5.37 -4.93
C LEU A 84 8.84 5.96 -6.01
N CYS A 85 8.50 5.78 -7.29
CA CYS A 85 9.26 6.35 -8.40
C CYS A 85 9.36 7.87 -8.28
N TRP A 86 8.23 8.55 -7.97
CA TRP A 86 8.23 9.98 -7.75
C TRP A 86 9.19 10.38 -6.63
N VAL A 87 9.16 9.72 -5.47
CA VAL A 87 10.08 10.00 -4.35
C VAL A 87 11.54 9.78 -4.74
N VAL A 88 11.87 8.62 -5.33
CA VAL A 88 13.25 8.26 -5.68
C VAL A 88 13.80 9.19 -6.77
N SER A 89 12.99 9.54 -7.77
CA SER A 89 13.38 10.41 -8.87
C SER A 89 13.77 11.83 -8.41
N ARG A 90 13.22 12.31 -7.28
CA ARG A 90 13.61 13.61 -6.71
C ARG A 90 15.08 13.67 -6.28
N SER A 91 15.67 12.54 -5.91
CA SER A 91 17.06 12.46 -5.46
C SER A 91 17.99 11.90 -6.52
N TRP A 92 17.49 11.02 -7.41
CA TRP A 92 18.31 10.22 -8.32
C TRP A 92 17.99 10.43 -9.81
N GLY A 93 17.01 11.26 -10.15
CA GLY A 93 16.66 11.56 -11.55
C GLY A 93 16.40 10.30 -12.36
N LEU A 94 17.03 10.19 -13.55
CA LEU A 94 16.91 9.03 -14.43
C LEU A 94 17.43 7.72 -13.83
N ALA A 95 18.37 7.77 -12.86
CA ALA A 95 18.87 6.57 -12.20
C ALA A 95 17.79 5.85 -11.37
N SER A 96 16.69 6.55 -11.03
CA SER A 96 15.50 5.93 -10.43
C SER A 96 14.96 4.77 -11.25
N ALA A 97 15.05 4.81 -12.59
CA ALA A 97 14.58 3.72 -13.44
C ALA A 97 15.30 2.40 -13.14
N VAL A 98 16.63 2.46 -12.95
CA VAL A 98 17.45 1.29 -12.61
C VAL A 98 17.15 0.82 -11.19
N LEU A 99 17.01 1.75 -10.23
CA LEU A 99 16.69 1.43 -8.84
C LEU A 99 15.31 0.78 -8.67
N MET A 100 14.37 1.05 -9.59
CA MET A 100 13.03 0.47 -9.58
C MET A 100 12.97 -0.94 -10.19
N LEU A 101 13.98 -1.38 -10.95
CA LEU A 101 13.98 -2.68 -11.65
C LEU A 101 13.71 -3.88 -10.71
N PRO A 102 14.33 -3.98 -9.51
CA PRO A 102 14.07 -5.11 -8.61
C PRO A 102 12.61 -5.18 -8.16
N LEU A 103 11.96 -4.04 -7.90
CA LEU A 103 10.53 -4.02 -7.56
C LEU A 103 9.66 -4.41 -8.75
N LEU A 104 9.99 -3.91 -9.95
CA LEU A 104 9.24 -4.24 -11.17
C LEU A 104 9.37 -5.72 -11.57
N ALA A 105 10.45 -6.38 -11.17
CA ALA A 105 10.67 -7.81 -11.37
C ALA A 105 10.21 -8.68 -10.18
N SER A 106 9.78 -8.08 -9.07
CA SER A 106 9.42 -8.81 -7.86
C SER A 106 8.03 -9.45 -7.99
N MET A 107 7.96 -10.77 -7.81
CA MET A 107 6.66 -11.46 -7.75
C MET A 107 5.75 -10.92 -6.64
N TYR A 108 6.31 -10.40 -5.54
CA TYR A 108 5.55 -9.82 -4.43
C TYR A 108 4.90 -8.48 -4.78
N VAL A 109 5.31 -7.82 -5.87
CA VAL A 109 4.68 -6.61 -6.40
C VAL A 109 3.82 -6.92 -7.61
N ILE A 110 4.26 -7.84 -8.46
CA ILE A 110 3.54 -8.20 -9.69
C ILE A 110 2.29 -9.01 -9.41
N TYR A 111 2.34 -10.01 -8.50
CA TYR A 111 1.19 -10.89 -8.24
C TYR A 111 -0.04 -10.12 -7.71
N PRO A 112 0.09 -9.23 -6.70
CA PRO A 112 -1.02 -8.41 -6.24
C PRO A 112 -1.46 -7.33 -7.23
N GLY A 113 -0.72 -7.14 -8.32
CA GLY A 113 -1.13 -6.31 -9.45
C GLY A 113 -1.89 -7.07 -10.55
N ILE A 114 -1.92 -8.40 -10.48
CA ILE A 114 -2.64 -9.29 -11.40
C ILE A 114 -3.94 -9.76 -10.75
N TRP A 115 -3.82 -10.31 -9.54
CA TRP A 115 -4.91 -10.95 -8.82
C TRP A 115 -5.45 -10.04 -7.70
N LEU A 116 -6.65 -10.34 -7.21
CA LEU A 116 -7.36 -9.55 -6.19
C LEU A 116 -6.74 -9.70 -4.79
N LEU A 117 -5.51 -9.21 -4.61
CA LEU A 117 -4.78 -9.31 -3.35
C LEU A 117 -4.59 -7.91 -2.71
N PRO A 118 -4.74 -7.78 -1.38
CA PRO A 118 -4.64 -6.49 -0.69
C PRO A 118 -3.21 -5.95 -0.54
N ASP A 119 -2.19 -6.71 -0.96
CA ASP A 119 -0.79 -6.46 -0.65
C ASP A 119 -0.28 -5.10 -1.10
N ASN A 120 -0.50 -4.74 -2.37
CA ASN A 120 0.03 -3.49 -2.91
C ASN A 120 -0.71 -2.27 -2.34
N ALA A 121 -1.99 -2.42 -1.98
CA ALA A 121 -2.71 -1.39 -1.23
C ALA A 121 -2.11 -1.21 0.17
N GLY A 122 -1.82 -2.31 0.87
CA GLY A 122 -1.11 -2.28 2.16
C GLY A 122 0.26 -1.60 2.03
N TRP A 123 1.09 -2.01 1.08
CA TRP A 123 2.41 -1.42 0.87
C TRP A 123 2.36 0.05 0.43
N PHE A 124 1.31 0.47 -0.29
CA PHE A 124 1.09 1.89 -0.62
C PHE A 124 0.91 2.73 0.65
N PHE A 125 0.06 2.28 1.59
CA PHE A 125 -0.12 3.02 2.84
C PHE A 125 1.10 2.94 3.77
N VAL A 126 1.82 1.80 3.79
CA VAL A 126 3.12 1.71 4.50
C VAL A 126 4.08 2.75 3.97
N LEU A 127 4.24 2.85 2.64
CA LEU A 127 5.10 3.86 2.03
C LEU A 127 4.67 5.27 2.43
N GLY A 128 3.37 5.57 2.40
CA GLY A 128 2.84 6.85 2.87
C GLY A 128 3.21 7.16 4.32
N VAL A 129 3.06 6.19 5.22
CA VAL A 129 3.47 6.31 6.64
C VAL A 129 4.98 6.57 6.77
N LEU A 130 5.81 5.80 6.07
CA LEU A 130 7.26 5.97 6.11
C LEU A 130 7.69 7.36 5.61
N LEU A 131 7.09 7.85 4.53
CA LEU A 131 7.40 9.16 3.97
C LEU A 131 7.03 10.30 4.92
N LEU A 132 5.93 10.18 5.66
CA LEU A 132 5.54 11.16 6.67
C LEU A 132 6.44 11.09 7.90
N ALA A 133 6.80 9.88 8.35
CA ALA A 133 7.68 9.66 9.48
C ALA A 133 9.11 10.16 9.24
N LEU A 134 9.59 10.09 8.00
CA LEU A 134 10.93 10.57 7.61
C LEU A 134 10.98 12.07 7.27
N ARG A 135 9.89 12.83 7.45
CA ARG A 135 9.91 14.27 7.19
C ARG A 135 10.77 15.01 8.22
N PRO A 136 11.66 15.93 7.78
CA PRO A 136 12.49 16.70 8.72
C PRO A 136 11.70 17.65 9.63
N ARG A 137 10.58 18.18 9.14
CA ARG A 137 9.69 19.09 9.86
C ARG A 137 8.36 18.40 10.09
N THR A 138 7.99 18.26 11.36
CA THR A 138 6.79 17.55 11.76
C THR A 138 5.89 18.48 12.57
N GLY A 139 4.61 18.46 12.24
CA GLY A 139 3.58 19.23 12.93
C GLY A 139 2.35 18.36 13.13
N TRP A 140 1.38 18.84 13.91
CA TRP A 140 0.18 18.07 14.25
C TRP A 140 -0.55 17.50 13.01
N GLY A 141 -0.61 18.25 11.91
CA GLY A 141 -1.26 17.81 10.68
C GLY A 141 -0.57 16.64 10.00
N VAL A 142 0.76 16.53 10.13
CA VAL A 142 1.54 15.37 9.64
C VAL A 142 1.16 14.13 10.44
N TRP A 143 1.05 14.25 11.76
CA TRP A 143 0.67 13.14 12.64
C TRP A 143 -0.79 12.72 12.47
N ALA A 144 -1.70 13.67 12.30
CA ALA A 144 -3.09 13.39 11.98
C ALA A 144 -3.20 12.60 10.66
N LEU A 145 -2.52 13.05 9.61
CA LEU A 145 -2.49 12.33 8.33
C LEU A 145 -1.85 10.94 8.46
N ALA A 146 -0.75 10.81 9.21
CA ALA A 146 -0.12 9.51 9.46
C ALA A 146 -1.06 8.54 10.20
N GLY A 147 -1.84 9.04 11.15
CA GLY A 147 -2.89 8.27 11.84
C GLY A 147 -4.01 7.82 10.89
N VAL A 148 -4.47 8.69 9.98
CA VAL A 148 -5.46 8.33 8.95
C VAL A 148 -4.92 7.26 8.00
N LEU A 149 -3.67 7.40 7.54
CA LEU A 149 -3.04 6.41 6.67
C LEU A 149 -2.82 5.08 7.41
N LEU A 150 -2.46 5.10 8.70
CA LEU A 150 -2.34 3.90 9.52
C LEU A 150 -3.70 3.20 9.69
N LEU A 151 -4.78 3.96 9.92
CA LEU A 151 -6.12 3.40 10.01
C LEU A 151 -6.51 2.74 8.68
N ALA A 152 -6.31 3.43 7.55
CA ALA A 152 -6.57 2.87 6.21
C ALA A 152 -5.71 1.62 5.94
N LEU A 153 -4.44 1.64 6.34
CA LEU A 153 -3.52 0.51 6.24
C LEU A 153 -4.03 -0.71 7.00
N VAL A 154 -4.40 -0.55 8.27
CA VAL A 154 -4.89 -1.66 9.10
C VAL A 154 -6.24 -2.16 8.59
N TRP A 155 -7.10 -1.25 8.11
CA TRP A 155 -8.40 -1.59 7.56
C TRP A 155 -8.31 -2.41 6.26
N VAL A 156 -7.29 -2.16 5.43
CA VAL A 156 -7.00 -2.94 4.23
C VAL A 156 -6.19 -4.21 4.54
N ARG A 157 -5.23 -4.12 5.48
CA ARG A 157 -4.27 -5.18 5.76
C ARG A 157 -3.66 -5.07 7.15
N GLN A 158 -4.29 -5.75 8.12
CA GLN A 158 -3.98 -5.68 9.55
C GLN A 158 -2.55 -6.07 9.94
N VAL A 159 -1.89 -6.94 9.15
CA VAL A 159 -0.51 -7.39 9.44
C VAL A 159 0.49 -6.23 9.46
N HIS A 160 0.16 -5.08 8.87
CA HIS A 160 1.01 -3.90 8.87
C HIS A 160 0.84 -2.97 10.08
N ILE A 161 0.18 -3.42 11.16
CA ILE A 161 0.05 -2.64 12.41
C ILE A 161 1.40 -2.19 12.98
N TRP A 162 2.49 -2.91 12.68
CA TRP A 162 3.85 -2.53 13.06
C TRP A 162 4.26 -1.13 12.59
N ALA A 163 3.65 -0.60 11.52
CA ALA A 163 3.90 0.76 11.03
C ALA A 163 3.56 1.85 12.06
N ALA A 164 2.68 1.55 13.03
CA ALA A 164 2.42 2.42 14.17
C ALA A 164 3.69 2.74 14.98
N GLY A 165 4.57 1.74 15.14
CA GLY A 165 5.86 1.92 15.84
C GLY A 165 6.77 2.92 15.15
N VAL A 166 6.73 3.00 13.81
CA VAL A 166 7.52 3.99 13.05
C VAL A 166 6.99 5.40 13.28
N ILE A 167 5.67 5.58 13.33
CA ILE A 167 5.05 6.88 13.65
C ILE A 167 5.43 7.31 15.06
N TRP A 168 5.33 6.40 16.04
CA TRP A 168 5.70 6.70 17.42
C TRP A 168 7.17 7.06 17.57
N LEU A 169 8.07 6.30 16.93
CA LEU A 169 9.49 6.60 16.96
C LEU A 169 9.79 7.97 16.34
N ALA A 170 9.19 8.29 15.20
CA ALA A 170 9.37 9.58 14.55
C ALA A 170 8.80 10.74 15.38
N ALA A 171 7.66 10.56 16.04
CA ALA A 171 7.09 11.54 16.95
C ALA A 171 7.95 11.76 18.20
N TRP A 172 8.55 10.69 18.74
CA TRP A 172 9.46 10.75 19.89
C TRP A 172 10.77 11.47 19.57
N LEU A 173 11.34 11.24 18.39
CA LEU A 173 12.56 11.93 17.93
C LEU A 173 12.35 13.44 17.68
N GLY A 174 11.10 13.87 17.51
CA GLY A 174 10.73 15.29 17.42
C GLY A 174 11.15 15.97 16.11
N ASP A 175 10.97 17.29 16.05
CA ASP A 175 11.33 18.10 14.89
C ASP A 175 12.83 18.44 14.94
N GLN A 176 13.56 18.05 13.89
CA GLN A 176 14.99 18.31 13.75
C GLN A 176 15.33 19.81 13.71
N SER A 177 14.36 20.66 13.38
CA SER A 177 14.53 22.12 13.42
C SER A 177 14.73 22.65 14.84
N GLN A 178 14.32 21.92 15.87
CA GLN A 178 14.49 22.29 17.28
C GLN A 178 15.86 21.89 17.85
N THR A 179 16.67 21.11 17.13
CA THR A 179 18.03 20.76 17.56
C THR A 179 18.90 22.03 17.59
N PRO A 180 19.49 22.40 18.76
CA PRO A 180 20.35 23.58 18.89
C PRO A 180 21.47 23.60 17.85
N SER A 181 21.79 24.78 17.31
CA SER A 181 22.84 24.99 16.30
C SER A 181 24.18 24.37 16.70
N ASP A 182 24.50 24.44 18.00
CA ASP A 182 25.81 24.12 18.55
C ASP A 182 26.09 22.60 18.50
N LEU A 183 25.02 21.78 18.58
CA LEU A 183 25.11 20.33 18.40
C LEU A 183 25.20 19.94 16.92
N ARG A 184 24.62 20.73 16.00
CA ARG A 184 24.73 20.45 14.56
C ARG A 184 26.17 20.63 14.08
N THR A 185 26.84 21.69 14.53
CA THR A 185 28.25 21.94 14.22
C THR A 185 29.19 20.86 14.76
N PHE A 186 28.87 20.26 15.91
CA PHE A 186 29.70 19.23 16.54
C PHE A 186 29.82 17.93 15.71
N PHE A 187 28.81 17.62 14.88
CA PHE A 187 28.82 16.43 14.02
C PHE A 187 29.14 16.72 12.55
N THR A 188 29.15 17.99 12.14
CA THR A 188 29.46 18.37 10.75
C THR A 188 30.89 18.86 10.54
N ASP A 189 31.62 19.20 11.60
CA ASP A 189 33.06 19.50 11.53
C ASP A 189 33.89 18.29 12.00
N PRO A 190 34.48 17.50 11.09
CA PRO A 190 35.40 16.41 11.47
C PRO A 190 36.79 16.91 11.91
N VAL A 191 36.96 18.22 12.13
CA VAL A 191 38.26 18.84 12.43
C VAL A 191 38.23 19.50 13.82
N ARG A 192 38.18 18.66 14.86
CA ARG A 192 38.75 18.97 16.18
C ARG A 192 39.36 17.71 16.80
#